data_AF-A0A960H166-F1
#
_entry.id   AF-A0A960H166-F1
#
_cell.length_a   1.000
_cell.length_b   1.000
_cell.length_c   1.000
_cell.angle_alpha   90.00
_cell.angle_beta   90.00
_cell.angle_gamma   90.00
#
_symmetry.space_group_name_H-M   'P 1'
#
loop_
_entity.id
_entity.type
_entity.pdbx_description
1 polymer ?
#
loop_
_entity_poly.entity_id
_entity_poly.type
_entity_poly.pdbx_seq_one_letter_code
_entity_poly.pdbx_strand_id
1 'polypeptide(L)' 'MATSGGGLRLHDTYTGAVREFVPIRPGHASIYLCGATVQGLPHIGHVRSGVAFDVLRR' A
#
# COMPACT_ATOMS: atom_id res chain seq x y z
N MET A 1 1.24 -8.36 24.33
CA MET A 1 1.18 -9.43 23.31
C MET A 1 1.74 -8.89 22.00
N ALA A 2 3.06 -8.84 21.89
CA ALA A 2 3.72 -8.61 20.61
C ALA A 2 4.01 -9.98 20.00
N THR A 3 3.32 -10.34 18.92
CA THR A 3 3.62 -11.57 18.19
C THR A 3 4.86 -11.35 17.34
N SER A 4 5.89 -12.13 17.63
CA SER A 4 7.17 -12.22 16.94
C SER A 4 7.01 -12.81 15.53
N GLY A 5 7.11 -11.94 14.53
CA GLY A 5 7.23 -12.23 13.10
C GLY A 5 7.34 -10.87 12.41
N GLY A 6 8.48 -10.59 11.75
CA GLY A 6 8.88 -9.23 11.36
C GLY A 6 7.73 -8.39 10.79
N GLY A 7 7.41 -7.27 11.48
CA GLY A 7 6.30 -6.40 11.11
C GLY A 7 6.39 -5.90 9.67
N LEU A 8 5.24 -5.58 9.08
CA LEU A 8 5.17 -4.98 7.74
C LEU A 8 6.02 -3.71 7.72
N ARG A 9 6.96 -3.62 6.78
CA ARG A 9 7.76 -2.40 6.57
C ARG A 9 7.45 -1.82 5.19
N LEU A 10 7.15 -0.53 5.15
CA LEU A 10 6.78 0.19 3.94
C LEU A 10 7.77 1.32 3.69
N HIS A 11 8.05 1.60 2.42
CA HIS A 11 8.76 2.81 2.05
C HIS A 11 7.83 4.02 2.23
N ASP A 12 8.15 4.88 3.18
CA ASP A 12 7.47 6.16 3.39
C ASP A 12 8.12 7.23 2.53
N THR A 13 7.43 7.63 1.46
CA THR A 13 7.90 8.67 0.53
C THR A 13 8.05 10.04 1.19
N TYR A 14 7.28 10.36 2.22
CA TYR A 14 7.40 11.65 2.92
C TYR A 14 8.75 11.77 3.66
N THR A 15 9.22 10.67 4.24
CA THR A 15 10.52 10.64 4.94
C THR A 15 11.66 10.10 4.08
N GLY A 16 11.38 9.49 2.92
CA GLY A 16 12.37 8.84 2.06
C GLY A 16 13.02 7.60 2.69
N ALA A 17 12.31 6.88 3.57
CA ALA A 17 12.88 5.78 4.35
C ALA A 17 11.91 4.60 4.47
N VAL A 18 12.46 3.39 4.66
CA VAL A 18 11.67 2.20 4.98
C VAL A 18 11.35 2.22 6.48
N ARG A 19 10.07 2.20 6.83
CA ARG A 19 9.58 2.33 8.19
C ARG A 19 8.64 1.17 8.54
N GLU A 20 8.56 0.86 9.82
CA GLU A 20 7.56 -0.07 10.32
C GLU A 20 6.16 0.51 10.16
N PHE A 21 5.23 -0.28 9.64
CA PHE A 21 3.82 0.06 9.57
C PHE A 21 3.18 -0.17 10.94
N VAL A 22 2.72 0.91 11.56
CA VAL A 22 1.95 0.88 12.80
C VAL A 22 0.53 1.37 12.49
N PRO A 23 -0.51 0.54 12.64
CA PRO A 23 -1.87 0.95 12.30
C PRO A 23 -2.38 2.00 13.30
N ILE A 24 -3.14 2.97 12.80
CA ILE A 24 -3.77 4.01 13.63
C ILE A 24 -4.80 3.40 14.59
N ARG A 25 -5.55 2.38 14.13
CA ARG A 25 -6.49 1.59 14.94
C ARG A 25 -6.01 0.14 15.02
N PRO A 26 -5.82 -0.46 16.20
CA PRO A 26 -5.39 -1.84 16.32
C PRO A 26 -6.29 -2.79 15.53
N GLY A 27 -5.69 -3.69 14.74
CA GLY A 27 -6.41 -4.65 13.90
C GLY A 27 -7.05 -4.07 12.62
N HIS A 28 -6.89 -2.76 12.35
CA HIS A 28 -7.48 -2.11 11.18
C HIS A 28 -6.45 -1.29 10.41
N ALA A 29 -6.38 -1.54 9.10
CA ALA A 29 -5.65 -0.71 8.14
C ALA A 29 -6.62 -0.14 7.11
N SER A 30 -6.35 1.08 6.66
CA SER A 30 -7.07 1.73 5.55
C SER A 30 -6.07 2.19 4.51
N ILE A 31 -6.36 1.92 3.24
CA ILE A 31 -5.52 2.29 2.10
C ILE A 31 -6.36 3.16 1.17
N TYR A 32 -5.77 4.27 0.71
CA TYR A 32 -6.30 5.05 -0.40
C TYR A 32 -5.34 4.94 -1.59
N LEU A 33 -5.91 4.68 -2.77
CA LEU A 33 -5.20 4.64 -4.03
C LEU A 33 -5.94 5.55 -5.02
N CYS A 34 -5.23 6.52 -5.60
CA CYS A 34 -5.77 7.28 -6.71
C CYS A 34 -6.12 6.34 -7.87
N GLY A 35 -7.36 6.44 -8.38
CA GLY A 35 -7.81 5.67 -9.53
C GLY A 35 -7.28 6.20 -10.86
N ALA A 36 -7.55 5.45 -11.94
CA ALA A 36 -7.31 5.93 -13.29
C ALA A 36 -8.36 6.96 -13.71
N THR A 37 -7.96 8.00 -14.42
CA THR A 37 -8.89 8.90 -15.11
C THR A 37 -9.54 8.16 -16.27
N VAL A 38 -10.88 8.18 -16.36
CA VAL A 38 -11.66 7.42 -17.36
C VAL A 38 -11.71 8.11 -18.74
N GLN A 39 -10.54 8.43 -19.29
CA GLN A 39 -10.39 9.10 -20.59
C GLN A 39 -10.24 8.13 -21.78
N GLY A 40 -10.08 6.83 -21.51
CA GLY A 40 -9.89 5.82 -22.54
C GLY A 40 -9.48 4.47 -21.96
N LEU A 41 -8.99 3.58 -22.83
CA LEU A 41 -8.53 2.25 -22.43
C LEU A 41 -7.27 2.34 -21.55
N PRO A 42 -7.17 1.54 -20.47
CA PRO A 42 -5.99 1.55 -19.61
C PRO A 42 -4.78 0.92 -20.31
N HIS A 43 -3.62 1.59 -20.23
CA HIS A 43 -2.34 0.98 -20.59
C HIS A 43 -1.70 0.22 -19.40
N ILE A 44 -0.63 -0.53 -19.67
CA ILE A 44 0.07 -1.40 -18.71
C ILE A 44 0.54 -0.69 -17.43
N GLY A 45 0.77 0.63 -17.49
CA GLY A 45 1.15 1.43 -16.34
C GLY A 45 0.05 1.51 -15.28
N HIS A 46 -1.21 1.64 -15.70
CA HIS A 46 -2.36 1.59 -14.80
C HIS A 46 -2.47 0.22 -14.13
N VAL A 47 -2.28 -0.85 -14.91
CA VAL A 47 -2.35 -2.24 -14.42
C VAL A 47 -1.26 -2.52 -13.40
N ARG A 48 -0.02 -2.06 -13.65
CA ARG A 48 1.10 -2.23 -12.71
C ARG A 48 0.79 -1.65 -11.33
N SER A 49 0.23 -0.44 -11.28
CA SER A 49 -0.19 0.18 -10.02
C SER A 49 -1.28 -0.66 -9.35
N GLY A 50 -2.33 -1.03 -10.11
CA GLY A 50 -3.42 -1.86 -9.59
C GLY A 50 -2.94 -3.18 -8.98
N VAL A 51 -2.02 -3.88 -9.64
CA VAL A 51 -1.45 -5.14 -9.15
C VAL A 51 -0.59 -4.93 -7.90
N ALA A 52 0.24 -3.88 -7.86
CA ALA A 52 1.09 -3.62 -6.69
C ALA A 52 0.26 -3.39 -5.41
N PHE A 53 -0.82 -2.61 -5.51
CA PHE A 53 -1.70 -2.35 -4.35
C PHE A 53 -2.65 -3.53 -4.06
N ASP A 54 -2.98 -4.35 -5.06
CA ASP A 54 -3.67 -5.63 -4.82
C ASP A 54 -2.78 -6.61 -4.05
N VAL A 55 -1.48 -6.67 -4.35
CA VAL A 55 -0.53 -7.46 -3.57
C VAL A 55 -0.39 -6.91 -2.14
N LEU A 56 -0.34 -5.59 -1.96
CA LEU A 56 -0.23 -4.97 -0.63
C LEU A 56 -1.40 -5.30 0.30
N ARG A 57 -2.63 -5.41 -0.23
CA ARG A 57 -3.82 -5.66 0.59
C ARG A 57 -4.11 -7.14 0.89
N ARG A 58 -3.45 -8.07 0.20
CA ARG A 58 -3.64 -9.52 0.35
C ARG A 58 -2.95 -10.03 1.60
#